data_AF-A0A7J8BQM7-F1
#
_entry.id   AF-A0A7J8BQM7-F1
#
_cell.length_a   1.000
_cell.length_b   1.000
_cell.length_c   1.000
_cell.angle_alpha   90.00
_cell.angle_beta   90.00
_cell.angle_gamma   90.00
#
_symmetry.space_group_name_H-M   'P 1'
#
loop_
_entity.id
_entity.type
_entity.pdbx_description
1 polymer ?
#
loop_
_entity_poly.entity_id
_entity_poly.type
_entity_poly.pdbx_seq_one_letter_code
_entity_poly.pdbx_strand_id
1 'polypeptide(L)'
;MWQLLATLSCLVVLTSARSRPNFPPLSDELVDYVNKQNTTWKAGHNFHNVDLSYVKKLCGTMLGGPKLPQRVWLAEDIVLPESFDSREQWPNCPTIKEIRDQGSCGSCWAFGAVEAISDRICILTNGHVSVEVSAEDLLTCCGFQCGEGCNGGFPSGAWNFWTKKGLVSGGLYDSHVGCRPYSIPPCEHHVNGSRPPCTGEGGSTPKCSKICEPGYTPSYKEDKHFGCSSYSVPSSEKEIMAEIYKNGPVEAAFSVYSDFLLYKSGVYQHVTGEMMGGHAVRILGWGVEDGTPYWLVGNSWNTDWGDSGFFKILRGQDHCGIESEIVAGLPCTEQYWKRI
;
A
#
# COMPACT_ATOMS: atom_id res chain seq x y z
N MET A 1 -66.30 -9.54 40.11
CA MET A 1 -64.91 -9.13 40.41
C MET A 1 -64.00 -10.26 39.93
N TRP A 2 -63.69 -10.40 38.64
CA TRP A 2 -62.70 -9.64 37.85
C TRP A 2 -61.36 -9.50 38.58
N GLN A 3 -60.35 -10.25 38.11
CA GLN A 3 -58.98 -9.81 37.77
C GLN A 3 -58.10 -11.05 37.56
N LEU A 4 -57.89 -11.46 36.31
CA LEU A 4 -56.68 -11.17 35.49
C LEU A 4 -55.53 -12.15 35.77
N LEU A 5 -55.62 -13.34 35.17
CA LEU A 5 -54.49 -14.23 34.93
C LEU A 5 -53.72 -13.69 33.71
N ALA A 6 -52.66 -12.94 33.97
CA ALA A 6 -51.72 -12.49 32.93
C ALA A 6 -50.84 -13.68 32.52
N THR A 7 -51.07 -14.22 31.33
CA THR A 7 -50.19 -15.18 30.69
C THR A 7 -48.93 -14.46 30.19
N LEU A 8 -47.82 -14.62 30.91
CA LEU A 8 -46.50 -14.18 30.46
C LEU A 8 -46.08 -15.07 29.28
N SER A 9 -46.38 -14.64 28.05
CA SER A 9 -45.80 -15.23 26.85
C SER A 9 -44.40 -14.63 26.67
N CYS A 10 -43.38 -15.34 27.17
CA CYS A 10 -41.99 -15.04 26.83
C CYS A 10 -41.77 -15.33 25.33
N LEU A 11 -41.86 -14.28 24.51
CA LEU A 11 -41.31 -14.28 23.16
C LEU A 11 -39.79 -14.40 23.27
N VAL A 12 -39.28 -15.62 23.18
CA VAL A 12 -37.86 -15.87 22.96
C VAL A 12 -37.56 -15.47 21.52
N VAL A 13 -37.11 -14.24 21.33
CA VAL A 13 -36.46 -13.84 20.08
C VAL A 13 -35.13 -14.58 20.03
N LEU A 14 -35.11 -15.73 19.35
CA LEU A 14 -33.88 -16.36 18.89
C LEU A 14 -33.20 -15.40 17.93
N THR A 15 -32.35 -14.52 18.46
CA THR A 15 -31.32 -13.88 17.65
C THR A 15 -30.40 -15.01 17.20
N SER A 16 -30.59 -15.50 15.97
CA SER A 16 -29.57 -16.32 15.33
C SER A 16 -28.35 -15.41 15.15
N ALA A 17 -27.47 -15.39 16.13
CA ALA A 17 -26.08 -15.02 15.89
C ALA A 17 -25.57 -16.07 14.88
N ARG A 18 -25.74 -15.80 13.58
CA ARG A 18 -25.08 -16.57 12.54
C ARG A 18 -23.60 -16.35 12.79
N SER A 19 -22.95 -17.31 13.43
CA SER A 19 -21.50 -17.37 13.47
C SER A 19 -21.01 -17.26 12.03
N ARG A 20 -20.21 -16.24 11.74
CA ARG A 20 -19.55 -16.18 10.43
C ARG A 20 -18.73 -17.47 10.30
N PRO A 21 -18.86 -18.20 9.19
CA PRO A 21 -18.08 -19.42 8.99
C PRO A 21 -16.59 -19.06 9.03
N ASN A 22 -15.83 -19.77 9.86
CA ASN A 22 -14.38 -19.60 9.96
C ASN A 22 -13.71 -20.59 9.00
N PHE A 23 -13.00 -20.07 8.01
CA PHE A 23 -12.25 -20.88 7.04
C PHE A 23 -10.76 -20.71 7.31
N PRO A 24 -9.94 -21.78 7.19
CA PRO A 24 -8.49 -21.61 7.22
C PRO A 24 -8.06 -20.59 6.16
N PRO A 25 -7.12 -19.67 6.48
CA PRO A 25 -6.58 -18.77 5.47
C PRO A 25 -6.02 -19.53 4.28
N LEU A 26 -6.19 -18.98 3.07
CA LEU A 26 -5.70 -19.57 1.82
C LEU A 26 -6.29 -20.94 1.46
N SER A 27 -7.41 -21.37 2.07
CA SER A 27 -8.02 -22.66 1.73
C SER A 27 -8.91 -22.60 0.48
N ASP A 28 -9.09 -23.73 -0.19
CA ASP A 28 -10.04 -23.85 -1.30
C ASP A 28 -11.47 -23.51 -0.87
N GLU A 29 -11.86 -23.85 0.36
CA GLU A 29 -13.19 -23.53 0.90
C GLU A 29 -13.41 -22.02 1.04
N LEU A 30 -12.37 -21.26 1.39
CA LEU A 30 -12.44 -19.80 1.47
C LEU A 30 -12.64 -19.19 0.07
N VAL A 31 -11.87 -19.66 -0.92
CA VAL A 31 -12.02 -19.26 -2.33
C VAL A 31 -13.44 -19.54 -2.83
N ASP A 32 -13.91 -20.76 -2.64
CA ASP A 32 -15.25 -21.20 -3.03
C ASP A 32 -16.35 -20.39 -2.34
N TYR A 33 -16.18 -20.13 -1.04
CA TYR A 33 -17.16 -19.38 -0.26
C TYR A 33 -17.30 -17.94 -0.79
N VAL A 34 -16.19 -17.26 -1.03
CA VAL A 34 -16.17 -15.89 -1.58
C VAL A 34 -16.82 -15.88 -2.96
N ASN A 35 -16.42 -16.78 -3.86
CA ASN A 35 -16.95 -16.83 -5.22
C ASN A 35 -18.46 -17.18 -5.25
N LYS A 36 -18.96 -17.95 -4.27
CA LYS A 36 -20.40 -18.24 -4.10
C LYS A 36 -21.21 -17.04 -3.59
N GLN A 37 -20.60 -16.06 -2.93
CA GLN A 37 -21.32 -14.86 -2.49
C GLN A 37 -21.69 -13.92 -3.65
N ASN A 38 -21.12 -14.14 -4.84
CA ASN A 38 -21.34 -13.31 -6.02
C ASN A 38 -21.11 -11.81 -5.74
N THR A 39 -20.01 -11.50 -5.06
CA THR A 39 -19.56 -10.13 -4.80
C THR A 39 -18.97 -9.49 -6.07
N THR A 40 -18.50 -8.25 -5.93
CA THR A 40 -17.88 -7.44 -6.99
C THR A 40 -16.47 -7.89 -7.38
N TRP A 41 -15.96 -9.00 -6.84
CA TRP A 41 -14.61 -9.48 -7.11
C TRP A 41 -14.55 -11.01 -7.19
N LYS A 42 -13.46 -11.52 -7.77
CA LYS A 42 -13.20 -12.96 -7.90
C LYS A 42 -11.99 -13.35 -7.06
N ALA A 43 -12.18 -14.40 -6.27
CA ALA A 43 -11.13 -15.00 -5.46
C ALA A 43 -10.44 -16.15 -6.23
N GLY A 44 -9.16 -16.30 -5.98
CA GLY A 44 -8.34 -17.43 -6.42
C GLY A 44 -7.02 -17.45 -5.67
N HIS A 45 -6.32 -18.57 -5.71
CA HIS A 45 -5.05 -18.69 -4.99
C HIS A 45 -4.00 -17.75 -5.56
N ASN A 46 -3.54 -16.83 -4.73
CA ASN A 46 -2.26 -16.15 -4.94
C ASN A 46 -1.19 -16.70 -4.03
N PHE A 47 -1.41 -17.67 -3.15
CA PHE A 47 -0.32 -18.12 -2.29
C PHE A 47 -0.29 -19.63 -2.25
N HIS A 48 0.87 -20.21 -2.53
CA HIS A 48 1.06 -21.66 -2.59
C HIS A 48 2.24 -22.06 -1.71
N ASN A 49 2.04 -23.04 -0.83
CA ASN A 49 3.08 -23.60 0.04
C ASN A 49 3.81 -22.56 0.91
N VAL A 50 3.11 -21.51 1.35
CA VAL A 50 3.66 -20.47 2.23
C VAL A 50 3.22 -20.66 3.69
N ASP A 51 4.06 -20.26 4.63
CA ASP A 51 3.69 -20.18 6.05
C ASP A 51 2.78 -18.97 6.30
N LEU A 52 1.74 -19.12 7.14
CA LEU A 52 0.82 -18.03 7.44
C LEU A 52 1.51 -16.87 8.20
N SER A 53 2.54 -17.16 8.99
CA SER A 53 3.35 -16.16 9.69
C SER A 53 4.08 -15.24 8.71
N TYR A 54 4.54 -15.78 7.57
CA TYR A 54 5.11 -14.99 6.48
C TYR A 54 4.06 -14.03 5.91
N VAL A 55 2.85 -14.51 5.63
CA VAL A 55 1.78 -13.67 5.07
C VAL A 55 1.37 -12.57 6.04
N LYS A 56 1.33 -12.86 7.35
CA LYS A 56 1.13 -11.83 8.38
C LYS A 56 2.26 -10.80 8.37
N LYS A 57 3.51 -11.20 8.13
CA LYS A 57 4.66 -10.29 8.04
C LYS A 57 4.62 -9.38 6.81
N LEU A 58 3.95 -9.78 5.72
CA LEU A 58 3.71 -8.88 4.59
C LEU A 58 2.90 -7.64 5.00
N CYS A 59 2.01 -7.80 5.98
CA CYS A 59 1.22 -6.73 6.59
C CYS A 59 2.06 -5.95 7.63
N GLY A 60 3.08 -5.24 7.15
CA GLY A 60 4.08 -4.53 7.95
C GLY A 60 3.71 -3.10 8.35
N THR A 61 2.44 -2.70 8.35
CA THR A 61 2.06 -1.31 8.73
C THR A 61 1.38 -1.28 10.09
N MET A 62 1.88 -0.40 10.95
CA MET A 62 1.28 -0.11 12.25
C MET A 62 0.24 1.00 12.08
N LEU A 63 -1.04 0.61 11.99
CA LEU A 63 -2.17 1.54 11.86
C LEU A 63 -2.33 2.42 13.12
N GLY A 64 -2.91 3.62 12.95
CA GLY A 64 -3.16 4.56 14.03
C GLY A 64 -1.90 5.27 14.55
N GLY A 65 -0.84 5.29 13.73
CA GLY A 65 0.43 5.93 14.06
C GLY A 65 0.38 7.47 14.18
N PRO A 66 1.56 8.11 14.33
CA PRO A 66 1.66 9.57 14.36
C PRO A 66 1.00 10.21 13.13
N LYS A 67 0.22 11.28 13.32
CA LYS A 67 -0.40 11.99 12.20
C LYS A 67 0.46 13.18 11.77
N LEU A 68 0.52 13.41 10.46
CA LEU A 68 1.13 14.61 9.89
C LEU A 68 0.09 15.76 9.90
N PRO A 69 0.54 17.02 9.75
CA PRO A 69 -0.39 18.13 9.52
C PRO A 69 -1.30 17.84 8.33
N GLN A 70 -2.59 18.19 8.43
CA GLN A 70 -3.53 17.95 7.34
C GLN A 70 -3.41 19.03 6.27
N ARG A 71 -3.45 18.61 5.00
CA ARG A 71 -3.61 19.50 3.85
C ARG A 71 -5.09 19.49 3.44
N VAL A 72 -5.76 20.61 3.68
CA VAL A 72 -7.21 20.79 3.49
C VAL A 72 -7.51 21.67 2.27
N TRP A 73 -8.77 21.65 1.83
CA TRP A 73 -9.32 22.49 0.74
C TRP A 73 -8.68 22.22 -0.63
N LEU A 74 -8.24 20.98 -0.89
CA LEU A 74 -7.69 20.61 -2.18
C LEU A 74 -8.79 20.46 -3.24
N ALA A 75 -10.00 20.10 -2.84
CA ALA A 75 -11.11 19.84 -3.74
C ALA A 75 -11.99 21.06 -4.06
N GLU A 76 -11.64 22.25 -3.54
CA GLU A 76 -12.38 23.48 -3.81
C GLU A 76 -12.27 23.84 -5.31
N ASP A 77 -13.42 24.14 -5.93
CA ASP A 77 -13.57 24.53 -7.33
C ASP A 77 -13.04 23.55 -8.40
N ILE A 78 -12.90 22.26 -8.06
CA ILE A 78 -12.46 21.24 -9.02
C ILE A 78 -13.59 20.30 -9.42
N VAL A 79 -13.72 20.15 -10.73
CA VAL A 79 -14.50 19.10 -11.39
C VAL A 79 -13.56 17.94 -11.66
N LEU A 80 -13.71 16.87 -10.87
CA LEU A 80 -12.93 15.64 -11.01
C LEU A 80 -13.61 14.71 -12.03
N PRO A 81 -12.84 13.97 -12.86
CA PRO A 81 -13.42 12.98 -13.77
C PRO A 81 -13.99 11.78 -13.01
N GLU A 82 -14.92 11.07 -13.64
CA GLU A 82 -15.53 9.84 -13.07
C GLU A 82 -14.48 8.72 -12.86
N SER A 83 -13.51 8.63 -13.78
CA SER A 83 -12.38 7.71 -13.72
C SER A 83 -11.08 8.46 -13.98
N PHE A 84 -10.00 8.02 -13.34
CA PHE A 84 -8.68 8.60 -13.47
C PHE A 84 -7.61 7.54 -13.22
N ASP A 85 -6.58 7.52 -14.07
CA ASP A 85 -5.41 6.68 -13.92
C ASP A 85 -4.15 7.53 -14.09
N SER A 86 -3.33 7.62 -13.04
CA SER A 86 -2.08 8.37 -13.07
C SER A 86 -1.12 7.90 -14.18
N ARG A 87 -1.19 6.63 -14.57
CA ARG A 87 -0.35 6.04 -15.64
C ARG A 87 -0.72 6.59 -17.01
N GLU A 88 -1.98 6.96 -17.20
CA GLU A 88 -2.48 7.58 -18.44
C GLU A 88 -2.28 9.09 -18.42
N GLN A 89 -2.47 9.72 -17.25
CA GLN A 89 -2.30 11.17 -17.09
C GLN A 89 -0.83 11.61 -17.24
N TRP A 90 0.12 10.81 -16.75
CA TRP A 90 1.56 11.10 -16.80
C TRP A 90 2.33 9.95 -17.46
N PRO A 91 2.16 9.73 -18.78
CA PRO A 91 2.73 8.58 -19.47
C PRO A 91 4.26 8.63 -19.56
N ASN A 92 4.86 9.82 -19.39
CA ASN A 92 6.30 10.04 -19.37
C ASN A 92 6.95 9.71 -18.02
N CYS A 93 6.17 9.30 -17.01
CA CYS A 93 6.66 8.90 -15.70
C CYS A 93 6.57 7.38 -15.53
N PRO A 94 7.64 6.64 -15.86
CA PRO A 94 7.60 5.17 -15.90
C PRO A 94 7.40 4.54 -14.51
N THR A 95 7.84 5.21 -13.44
CA THR A 95 7.71 4.72 -12.05
C THR A 95 6.27 4.46 -11.65
N ILE A 96 5.30 5.17 -12.24
CA ILE A 96 3.87 5.02 -11.89
C ILE A 96 3.36 3.63 -12.24
N LYS A 97 3.92 3.02 -13.30
CA LYS A 97 3.58 1.67 -13.77
C LYS A 97 4.34 0.58 -13.04
N GLU A 98 5.43 0.92 -12.35
CA GLU A 98 6.26 -0.04 -11.64
C GLU A 98 5.49 -0.66 -10.48
N ILE A 99 5.56 -1.99 -10.38
CA ILE A 99 5.16 -2.76 -9.20
C ILE A 99 6.43 -3.33 -8.62
N ARG A 100 6.59 -3.19 -7.30
CA ARG A 100 7.76 -3.67 -6.58
C ARG A 100 7.43 -4.87 -5.69
N ASP A 101 8.47 -5.44 -5.08
CA ASP A 101 8.38 -6.58 -4.18
C ASP A 101 9.13 -6.30 -2.88
N GLN A 102 8.41 -6.33 -1.75
CA GLN A 102 8.97 -6.16 -0.42
C GLN A 102 9.67 -7.41 0.13
N GLY A 103 9.64 -8.53 -0.60
CA GLY A 103 10.20 -9.81 -0.19
C GLY A 103 9.59 -10.31 1.14
N SER A 104 10.42 -10.98 1.96
CA SER A 104 10.02 -11.48 3.29
C SER A 104 10.19 -10.46 4.43
N CYS A 105 9.90 -9.19 4.15
CA CYS A 105 10.06 -8.08 5.07
C CYS A 105 8.79 -7.25 5.15
N GLY A 106 8.32 -6.92 6.36
CA GLY A 106 7.18 -6.03 6.60
C GLY A 106 7.53 -4.57 6.35
N SER A 107 8.00 -4.26 5.13
CA SER A 107 8.47 -2.94 4.72
C SER A 107 7.49 -2.19 3.84
N CYS A 108 6.23 -2.64 3.72
CA CYS A 108 5.21 -1.99 2.92
C CYS A 108 5.03 -0.48 3.23
N TRP A 109 5.17 -0.08 4.50
CA TRP A 109 5.17 1.32 4.95
C TRP A 109 6.30 2.18 4.34
N ALA A 110 7.37 1.54 3.88
CA ALA A 110 8.46 2.19 3.17
C ALA A 110 8.23 2.13 1.66
N PHE A 111 7.66 1.04 1.14
CA PHE A 111 7.36 0.87 -0.28
C PHE A 111 6.29 1.83 -0.78
N GLY A 112 5.13 1.89 -0.11
CA GLY A 112 4.07 2.85 -0.46
C GLY A 112 4.60 4.28 -0.53
N ALA A 113 5.44 4.66 0.45
CA ALA A 113 6.10 5.96 0.49
C ALA A 113 7.05 6.17 -0.70
N VAL A 114 8.05 5.30 -0.91
CA VAL A 114 9.07 5.57 -1.95
C VAL A 114 8.52 5.43 -3.36
N GLU A 115 7.52 4.58 -3.59
CA GLU A 115 6.84 4.48 -4.88
C GLU A 115 6.10 5.79 -5.19
N ALA A 116 5.28 6.29 -4.26
CA ALA A 116 4.58 7.55 -4.43
C ALA A 116 5.55 8.76 -4.53
N ILE A 117 6.66 8.76 -3.77
CA ILE A 117 7.69 9.79 -3.88
C ILE A 117 8.35 9.77 -5.26
N SER A 118 8.69 8.59 -5.78
CA SER A 118 9.31 8.43 -7.12
C SER A 118 8.40 9.01 -8.20
N ASP A 119 7.11 8.67 -8.14
CA ASP A 119 6.08 9.18 -9.04
C ASP A 119 5.98 10.71 -8.96
N ARG A 120 5.89 11.24 -7.75
CA ARG A 120 5.76 12.69 -7.50
C ARG A 120 6.98 13.48 -7.94
N ILE A 121 8.19 12.93 -7.81
CA ILE A 121 9.40 13.56 -8.33
C ILE A 121 9.26 13.72 -9.85
N CYS A 122 8.86 12.68 -10.57
CA CYS A 122 8.68 12.77 -12.02
C CYS A 122 7.55 13.72 -12.40
N ILE A 123 6.38 13.59 -11.79
CA ILE A 123 5.20 14.41 -12.10
C ILE A 123 5.49 15.90 -11.87
N LEU A 124 6.06 16.25 -10.71
CA LEU A 124 6.23 17.64 -10.30
C LEU A 124 7.52 18.27 -10.84
N THR A 125 8.40 17.48 -11.45
CA THR A 125 9.45 17.96 -12.36
C THR A 125 9.02 17.92 -13.82
N ASN A 126 7.73 17.70 -14.11
CA ASN A 126 7.16 17.64 -15.46
C ASN A 126 7.91 16.66 -16.38
N GLY A 127 8.30 15.50 -15.84
CA GLY A 127 9.02 14.44 -16.56
C GLY A 127 10.52 14.67 -16.74
N HIS A 128 11.08 15.79 -16.25
CA HIS A 128 12.51 16.07 -16.40
C HIS A 128 13.40 15.17 -15.53
N VAL A 129 12.90 14.67 -14.39
CA VAL A 129 13.63 13.76 -13.50
C VAL A 129 12.76 12.56 -13.19
N SER A 130 13.15 11.38 -13.66
CA SER A 130 12.54 10.10 -13.24
C SER A 130 13.58 9.31 -12.45
N VAL A 131 13.28 9.00 -11.21
CA VAL A 131 14.18 8.29 -10.31
C VAL A 131 13.41 7.31 -9.44
N GLU A 132 13.95 6.12 -9.30
CA GLU A 132 13.49 5.11 -8.36
C GLU A 132 14.08 5.45 -6.98
N VAL A 133 13.25 5.86 -6.02
CA VAL A 133 13.70 6.17 -4.67
C VAL A 133 13.91 4.87 -3.87
N SER A 134 15.00 4.82 -3.11
CA SER A 134 15.46 3.63 -2.40
C SER A 134 14.58 3.29 -1.20
N ALA A 135 13.80 2.21 -1.33
CA ALA A 135 13.13 1.57 -0.20
C ALA A 135 14.14 1.09 0.84
N GLU A 136 15.32 0.63 0.41
CA GLU A 136 16.42 0.15 1.25
C GLU A 136 16.96 1.25 2.17
N ASP A 137 17.20 2.45 1.65
CA ASP A 137 17.69 3.57 2.43
C ASP A 137 16.67 4.02 3.48
N LEU A 138 15.39 4.08 3.10
CA LEU A 138 14.31 4.40 4.03
C LEU A 138 14.18 3.35 5.13
N LEU A 139 14.04 2.08 4.73
CA LEU A 139 13.86 0.92 5.61
C LEU A 139 14.97 0.84 6.66
N THR A 140 16.22 1.03 6.23
CA THR A 140 17.38 0.75 7.08
C THR A 140 17.86 1.96 7.88
N CYS A 141 17.71 3.18 7.35
CA CYS A 141 18.30 4.38 7.94
C CYS A 141 17.31 5.30 8.67
N CYS A 142 16.00 5.08 8.57
CA CYS A 142 15.03 5.91 9.27
C CYS A 142 15.07 5.71 10.80
N GLY A 143 15.25 4.47 11.26
CA GLY A 143 15.25 4.11 12.68
C GLY A 143 13.88 4.27 13.34
N PHE A 144 13.86 4.43 14.67
CA PHE A 144 12.65 4.37 15.50
C PHE A 144 11.53 5.36 15.12
N GLN A 145 11.84 6.47 14.45
CA GLN A 145 10.80 7.41 14.01
C GLN A 145 9.87 6.81 12.94
N CYS A 146 10.33 5.79 12.22
CA CYS A 146 9.52 5.03 11.27
C CYS A 146 9.01 3.70 11.82
N GLY A 147 9.41 3.28 13.03
CA GLY A 147 9.07 1.98 13.61
C GLY A 147 10.25 1.01 13.66
N GLU A 148 10.00 -0.26 13.37
CA GLU A 148 10.90 -1.41 13.61
C GLU A 148 11.38 -2.09 12.31
N GLY A 149 11.48 -1.32 11.22
CA GLY A 149 12.02 -1.83 9.95
C GLY A 149 11.15 -2.93 9.34
N CYS A 150 11.72 -4.14 9.19
CA CYS A 150 11.00 -5.30 8.65
C CYS A 150 9.92 -5.89 9.57
N ASN A 151 9.82 -5.44 10.82
CA ASN A 151 8.76 -5.82 11.75
C ASN A 151 7.61 -4.80 11.79
N GLY A 152 7.69 -3.81 10.91
CA GLY A 152 6.63 -2.89 10.61
C GLY A 152 6.96 -1.45 10.98
N GLY A 153 6.15 -0.55 10.44
CA GLY A 153 6.42 0.87 10.56
C GLY A 153 5.23 1.77 10.27
N PHE A 154 5.50 3.07 10.33
CA PHE A 154 4.53 4.15 10.21
C PHE A 154 4.75 4.91 8.90
N PRO A 155 3.77 4.91 7.97
CA PRO A 155 3.81 5.70 6.74
C PRO A 155 4.17 7.18 6.99
N SER A 156 3.55 7.81 7.99
CA SER A 156 3.85 9.20 8.35
C SER A 156 5.32 9.45 8.74
N GLY A 157 5.95 8.47 9.39
CA GLY A 157 7.38 8.50 9.74
C GLY A 157 8.25 8.49 8.50
N ALA A 158 7.88 7.72 7.47
CA ALA A 158 8.60 7.65 6.21
C ALA A 158 8.65 8.98 5.48
N TRP A 159 7.49 9.62 5.28
CA TRP A 159 7.41 10.94 4.64
C TRP A 159 8.14 12.02 5.44
N ASN A 160 8.11 11.95 6.77
CA ASN A 160 8.87 12.86 7.64
C ASN A 160 10.39 12.64 7.55
N PHE A 161 10.83 11.39 7.36
CA PHE A 161 12.25 11.11 7.13
C PHE A 161 12.73 11.67 5.80
N TRP A 162 11.92 11.50 4.74
CA TRP A 162 12.19 12.06 3.42
C TRP A 162 12.35 13.59 3.46
N THR A 163 11.50 14.30 4.21
CA THR A 163 11.65 15.77 4.35
C THR A 163 12.87 16.17 5.17
N LYS A 164 13.19 15.44 6.26
CA LYS A 164 14.28 15.80 7.18
C LYS A 164 15.68 15.38 6.72
N LYS A 165 15.78 14.24 6.03
CA LYS A 165 17.06 13.57 5.73
C LYS A 165 17.23 13.21 4.26
N GLY A 166 16.16 13.27 3.47
CA GLY A 166 16.16 12.84 2.08
C GLY A 166 16.39 11.33 1.93
N LEU A 167 16.17 10.85 0.72
CA LEU A 167 16.36 9.45 0.33
C LEU A 167 17.22 9.39 -0.93
N VAL A 168 18.11 8.41 -0.99
CA VAL A 168 18.89 8.17 -2.23
C VAL A 168 18.07 7.39 -3.25
N SER A 169 18.53 7.33 -4.48
CA SER A 169 18.00 6.44 -5.50
C SER A 169 18.30 4.96 -5.18
N GLY A 170 17.47 4.06 -5.69
CA GLY A 170 17.59 2.63 -5.47
C GLY A 170 16.40 1.86 -6.01
N GLY A 171 16.66 0.98 -6.96
CA GLY A 171 15.65 0.15 -7.61
C GLY A 171 15.43 -1.19 -6.94
N LEU A 172 14.89 -2.13 -7.72
CA LEU A 172 14.59 -3.50 -7.31
C LEU A 172 15.85 -4.29 -6.93
N TYR A 173 15.61 -5.43 -6.27
CA TYR A 173 16.67 -6.40 -5.96
C TYR A 173 17.45 -6.81 -7.20
N ASP A 174 18.79 -6.79 -7.08
CA ASP A 174 19.75 -7.17 -8.12
C ASP A 174 19.60 -6.39 -9.45
N SER A 175 18.96 -5.21 -9.42
CA SER A 175 18.77 -4.37 -10.60
C SER A 175 20.01 -3.55 -10.97
N HIS A 176 20.90 -3.29 -9.99
CA HIS A 176 22.01 -2.33 -10.08
C HIS A 176 21.56 -0.91 -10.48
N VAL A 177 20.29 -0.56 -10.20
CA VAL A 177 19.71 0.76 -10.49
C VAL A 177 19.77 1.65 -9.24
N GLY A 178 20.46 2.79 -9.36
CA GLY A 178 20.54 3.79 -8.30
C GLY A 178 21.63 3.51 -7.26
N CYS A 179 21.67 4.35 -6.24
CA CYS A 179 22.68 4.32 -5.18
C CYS A 179 22.54 3.09 -4.28
N ARG A 180 21.33 2.78 -3.81
CA ARG A 180 21.06 1.64 -2.92
C ARG A 180 19.84 0.85 -3.39
N PRO A 181 20.00 -0.06 -4.37
CA PRO A 181 18.97 -1.03 -4.72
C PRO A 181 18.53 -1.87 -3.51
N TYR A 182 17.33 -2.43 -3.58
CA TYR A 182 16.77 -3.24 -2.51
C TYR A 182 17.61 -4.51 -2.27
N SER A 183 17.97 -4.79 -1.01
CA SER A 183 18.89 -5.90 -0.70
C SER A 183 18.18 -7.23 -0.39
N ILE A 184 16.86 -7.18 -0.16
CA ILE A 184 16.07 -8.36 0.22
C ILE A 184 15.49 -9.00 -1.05
N PRO A 185 15.78 -10.29 -1.32
CA PRO A 185 15.36 -10.94 -2.55
C PRO A 185 13.83 -11.10 -2.64
N PRO A 186 13.27 -11.08 -3.86
CA PRO A 186 11.88 -11.41 -4.10
C PRO A 186 11.60 -12.89 -3.78
N CYS A 187 10.40 -13.12 -3.29
CA CYS A 187 9.78 -14.40 -2.96
C CYS A 187 9.18 -15.19 -4.13
N GLU A 188 9.26 -16.53 -4.20
CA GLU A 188 8.10 -17.26 -4.75
C GLU A 188 7.02 -17.32 -3.67
N HIS A 189 6.08 -16.38 -3.75
CA HIS A 189 4.92 -16.31 -2.89
C HIS A 189 3.64 -16.76 -3.58
N HIS A 190 3.55 -16.74 -4.93
CA HIS A 190 2.26 -16.82 -5.63
C HIS A 190 2.07 -17.87 -6.70
N VAL A 191 3.14 -18.53 -7.17
CA VAL A 191 3.10 -19.64 -8.13
C VAL A 191 4.30 -20.58 -7.91
N ASN A 192 4.28 -21.77 -8.53
CA ASN A 192 5.51 -22.52 -8.74
C ASN A 192 6.33 -21.79 -9.83
N GLY A 193 7.11 -20.79 -9.43
CA GLY A 193 8.00 -20.03 -10.31
C GLY A 193 9.48 -20.36 -10.11
N SER A 194 10.35 -19.45 -10.56
CA SER A 194 11.81 -19.60 -10.55
C SER A 194 12.54 -18.93 -9.37
N ARG A 195 11.85 -18.12 -8.57
CA ARG A 195 12.40 -17.44 -7.38
C ARG A 195 12.60 -18.46 -6.23
N PRO A 196 13.41 -18.14 -5.21
CA PRO A 196 13.54 -19.02 -4.05
C PRO A 196 12.22 -19.11 -3.26
N PRO A 197 11.97 -20.22 -2.55
CA PRO A 197 10.88 -20.29 -1.59
C PRO A 197 10.96 -19.14 -0.59
N CYS A 198 9.81 -18.62 -0.16
CA CYS A 198 9.77 -17.66 0.94
C CYS A 198 10.24 -18.29 2.25
N THR A 199 11.55 -18.26 2.48
CA THR A 199 12.21 -18.69 3.72
C THR A 199 12.80 -17.45 4.38
N GLY A 200 12.52 -17.20 5.65
CA GLY A 200 13.06 -16.02 6.34
C GLY A 200 12.15 -15.41 7.40
N GLU A 201 11.33 -16.24 8.06
CA GLU A 201 10.67 -15.86 9.31
C GLU A 201 11.72 -15.25 10.25
N GLY A 202 11.58 -13.95 10.56
CA GLY A 202 12.55 -13.23 11.40
C GLY A 202 13.75 -12.55 10.73
N GLY A 203 13.79 -12.42 9.39
CA GLY A 203 14.83 -11.64 8.71
C GLY A 203 15.01 -10.25 9.34
N SER A 204 16.19 -10.01 9.93
CA SER A 204 16.52 -8.75 10.59
C SER A 204 16.59 -7.63 9.56
N THR A 205 16.05 -6.46 9.89
CA THR A 205 16.24 -5.24 9.09
C THR A 205 17.71 -5.07 8.73
N PRO A 206 18.08 -4.95 7.44
CA PRO A 206 19.46 -4.74 7.06
C PRO A 206 20.04 -3.50 7.75
N LYS A 207 21.36 -3.48 7.96
CA LYS A 207 22.00 -2.34 8.63
C LYS A 207 22.01 -1.13 7.70
N CYS A 208 21.74 0.06 8.26
CA CYS A 208 21.92 1.31 7.53
C CYS A 208 23.36 1.44 7.02
N SER A 209 23.53 1.43 5.70
CA SER A 209 24.78 1.75 5.02
C SER A 209 24.63 3.08 4.30
N LYS A 210 25.50 4.04 4.59
CA LYS A 210 25.48 5.38 3.98
C LYS A 210 26.49 5.50 2.83
N ILE A 211 26.52 4.47 2.00
CA ILE A 211 27.44 4.30 0.87
C ILE A 211 26.62 3.70 -0.29
N CYS A 212 26.84 4.17 -1.51
CA CYS A 212 26.21 3.62 -2.71
C CYS A 212 26.91 2.33 -3.17
N GLU A 213 26.24 1.55 -4.02
CA GLU A 213 26.88 0.40 -4.68
C GLU A 213 28.13 0.82 -5.47
N PRO A 214 29.19 -0.03 -5.47
CA PRO A 214 30.38 0.23 -6.28
C PRO A 214 30.04 0.43 -7.76
N GLY A 215 30.64 1.45 -8.38
CA GLY A 215 30.38 1.80 -9.78
C GLY A 215 29.25 2.82 -9.97
N TYR A 216 28.45 3.11 -8.93
CA TYR A 216 27.48 4.20 -8.97
C TYR A 216 28.14 5.56 -8.70
N THR A 217 27.65 6.61 -9.37
CA THR A 217 27.96 8.02 -9.12
C THR A 217 26.68 8.80 -9.35
N PRO A 218 26.30 9.76 -8.48
CA PRO A 218 27.12 10.45 -7.46
C PRO A 218 27.24 9.72 -6.12
N SER A 219 27.89 10.34 -5.12
CA SER A 219 28.03 9.76 -3.78
C SER A 219 26.70 9.72 -3.01
N TYR A 220 26.61 8.91 -1.95
CA TYR A 220 25.38 8.77 -1.13
C TYR A 220 24.80 10.09 -0.65
N LYS A 221 25.64 11.08 -0.29
CA LYS A 221 25.14 12.39 0.18
C LYS A 221 24.62 13.25 -0.97
N GLU A 222 25.25 13.16 -2.14
CA GLU A 222 24.89 13.93 -3.32
C GLU A 222 23.66 13.35 -4.03
N ASP A 223 23.44 12.04 -3.90
CA ASP A 223 22.28 11.34 -4.46
C ASP A 223 20.99 11.54 -3.66
N LYS A 224 21.01 12.30 -2.56
CA LYS A 224 19.81 12.53 -1.74
C LYS A 224 18.77 13.40 -2.44
N HIS A 225 17.55 12.88 -2.49
CA HIS A 225 16.32 13.55 -2.92
C HIS A 225 15.48 13.93 -1.70
N PHE A 226 15.17 15.21 -1.55
CA PHE A 226 14.44 15.74 -0.40
C PHE A 226 12.99 16.08 -0.70
N GLY A 227 12.13 15.91 0.31
CA GLY A 227 10.79 16.46 0.36
C GLY A 227 10.78 17.84 0.97
N CYS A 228 10.00 18.75 0.41
CA CYS A 228 9.79 20.09 0.95
C CYS A 228 8.70 20.11 2.02
N SER A 229 7.72 19.21 1.90
CA SER A 229 6.68 19.03 2.89
C SER A 229 6.16 17.60 2.90
N SER A 230 5.61 17.21 4.04
CA SER A 230 4.84 15.99 4.23
C SER A 230 3.57 16.32 5.02
N TYR A 231 2.46 15.69 4.64
CA TYR A 231 1.14 15.99 5.18
C TYR A 231 0.21 14.78 5.06
N SER A 232 -0.86 14.79 5.86
CA SER A 232 -1.98 13.87 5.71
C SER A 232 -3.06 14.50 4.82
N VAL A 233 -3.73 13.68 4.01
CA VAL A 233 -4.96 14.09 3.32
C VAL A 233 -6.15 13.75 4.22
N PRO A 234 -7.16 14.64 4.36
CA PRO A 234 -8.36 14.32 5.12
C PRO A 234 -9.03 13.05 4.60
N SER A 235 -9.68 12.31 5.52
CA SER A 235 -10.51 11.15 5.18
C SER A 235 -11.80 11.62 4.49
N SER A 236 -11.64 11.98 3.23
CA SER A 236 -12.67 12.48 2.34
C SER A 236 -12.33 12.03 0.94
N GLU A 237 -13.18 11.20 0.37
CA GLU A 237 -13.06 10.71 -1.00
C GLU A 237 -12.67 11.81 -1.99
N LYS A 238 -13.36 12.96 -1.94
CA LYS A 238 -13.13 14.09 -2.85
C LYS A 238 -11.76 14.74 -2.64
N GLU A 239 -11.30 14.88 -1.40
CA GLU A 239 -9.97 15.44 -1.10
C GLU A 239 -8.85 14.50 -1.56
N ILE A 240 -9.03 13.19 -1.40
CA ILE A 240 -8.08 12.17 -1.85
C ILE A 240 -7.99 12.16 -3.38
N MET A 241 -9.15 12.17 -4.07
CA MET A 241 -9.18 12.29 -5.54
C MET A 241 -8.50 13.58 -6.00
N ALA A 242 -8.76 14.71 -5.34
CA ALA A 242 -8.16 16.00 -5.69
C ALA A 242 -6.64 16.04 -5.48
N GLU A 243 -6.14 15.41 -4.41
CA GLU A 243 -4.69 15.27 -4.18
C GLU A 243 -4.04 14.45 -5.30
N ILE A 244 -4.62 13.30 -5.64
CA ILE A 244 -4.09 12.42 -6.69
C ILE A 244 -4.13 13.12 -8.05
N TYR A 245 -5.25 13.78 -8.39
CA TYR A 245 -5.42 14.50 -9.64
C TYR A 245 -4.37 15.61 -9.85
N LYS A 246 -4.08 16.38 -8.79
CA LYS A 246 -3.16 17.52 -8.86
C LYS A 246 -1.69 17.10 -8.78
N ASN A 247 -1.39 16.20 -7.85
CA ASN A 247 -0.03 16.00 -7.36
C ASN A 247 0.48 14.59 -7.60
N GLY A 248 -0.36 13.67 -8.11
CA GLY A 248 0.00 12.29 -8.36
C GLY A 248 -0.26 11.34 -7.18
N PRO A 249 0.15 10.07 -7.32
CA PRO A 249 -0.16 9.00 -6.38
C PRO A 249 0.12 9.32 -4.91
N VAL A 250 -0.66 8.73 -4.00
CA VAL A 250 -0.53 8.89 -2.55
C VAL A 250 -0.25 7.54 -1.90
N GLU A 251 0.33 7.57 -0.70
CA GLU A 251 0.41 6.37 0.13
C GLU A 251 -0.83 6.29 1.03
N ALA A 252 -1.40 5.09 1.11
CA ALA A 252 -2.53 4.76 1.96
C ALA A 252 -2.20 3.54 2.82
N ALA A 253 -2.91 3.36 3.93
CA ALA A 253 -2.89 2.11 4.68
C ALA A 253 -4.30 1.60 4.92
N PHE A 254 -4.44 0.27 4.99
CA PHE A 254 -5.72 -0.38 5.26
C PHE A 254 -5.53 -1.69 6.03
N SER A 255 -6.62 -2.21 6.58
CA SER A 255 -6.65 -3.51 7.25
C SER A 255 -6.78 -4.63 6.24
N VAL A 256 -5.78 -5.52 6.19
CA VAL A 256 -5.83 -6.73 5.37
C VAL A 256 -6.54 -7.84 6.14
N TYR A 257 -7.46 -8.51 5.45
CA TYR A 257 -8.11 -9.73 5.92
C TYR A 257 -7.66 -10.91 5.06
N SER A 258 -7.80 -12.13 5.58
CA SER A 258 -7.32 -13.33 4.89
C SER A 258 -8.00 -13.57 3.53
N ASP A 259 -9.21 -13.07 3.29
CA ASP A 259 -9.84 -13.14 1.98
C ASP A 259 -9.17 -12.22 0.94
N PHE A 260 -8.62 -11.07 1.34
CA PHE A 260 -7.88 -10.17 0.43
C PHE A 260 -6.68 -10.85 -0.22
N LEU A 261 -6.03 -11.76 0.51
CA LEU A 261 -4.89 -12.53 0.00
C LEU A 261 -5.25 -13.33 -1.26
N LEU A 262 -6.53 -13.60 -1.48
CA LEU A 262 -7.07 -14.36 -2.60
C LEU A 262 -7.57 -13.48 -3.75
N TYR A 263 -7.40 -12.16 -3.69
CA TYR A 263 -7.87 -11.26 -4.74
C TYR A 263 -7.26 -11.60 -6.11
N LYS A 264 -8.09 -11.74 -7.16
CA LYS A 264 -7.62 -11.88 -8.55
C LYS A 264 -8.07 -10.75 -9.46
N SER A 265 -9.32 -10.31 -9.34
CA SER A 265 -9.90 -9.26 -10.19
C SER A 265 -11.19 -8.72 -9.59
N GLY A 266 -11.67 -7.61 -10.15
CA GLY A 266 -12.89 -6.92 -9.69
C GLY A 266 -12.62 -5.88 -8.62
N VAL A 267 -13.67 -5.39 -7.96
CA VAL A 267 -13.56 -4.44 -6.85
C VAL A 267 -13.63 -5.18 -5.53
N TYR A 268 -12.50 -5.26 -4.81
CA TYR A 268 -12.42 -5.94 -3.52
C TYR A 268 -13.36 -5.32 -2.49
N GLN A 269 -14.12 -6.19 -1.84
CA GLN A 269 -14.93 -5.92 -0.66
C GLN A 269 -14.74 -7.09 0.30
N HIS A 270 -14.39 -6.80 1.55
CA HIS A 270 -14.16 -7.82 2.57
C HIS A 270 -15.47 -8.54 2.86
N VAL A 271 -15.41 -9.87 2.81
CA VAL A 271 -16.56 -10.77 3.00
C VAL A 271 -16.40 -11.57 4.29
N THR A 272 -15.21 -12.17 4.49
CA THR A 272 -14.94 -13.08 5.60
C THR A 272 -13.44 -13.22 5.87
N GLY A 273 -13.09 -13.95 6.92
CA GLY A 273 -11.69 -14.25 7.25
C GLY A 273 -11.13 -13.38 8.38
N GLU A 274 -10.08 -13.88 9.01
CA GLU A 274 -9.39 -13.18 10.10
C GLU A 274 -8.61 -11.96 9.59
N MET A 275 -8.39 -11.00 10.48
CA MET A 275 -7.51 -9.85 10.22
C MET A 275 -6.05 -10.31 10.22
N MET A 276 -5.33 -9.98 9.17
CA MET A 276 -3.92 -10.36 8.97
C MET A 276 -2.97 -9.28 9.49
N GLY A 277 -3.36 -8.02 9.41
CA GLY A 277 -2.59 -6.87 9.88
C GLY A 277 -2.90 -5.59 9.10
N GLY A 278 -2.15 -4.53 9.37
CA GLY A 278 -2.17 -3.31 8.58
C GLY A 278 -1.19 -3.40 7.41
N HIS A 279 -1.58 -2.89 6.25
CA HIS A 279 -0.74 -2.89 5.05
C HIS A 279 -0.79 -1.53 4.37
N ALA A 280 0.38 -1.02 3.97
CA ALA A 280 0.50 0.23 3.23
C ALA A 280 0.67 -0.04 1.74
N VAL A 281 0.08 0.82 0.93
CA VAL A 281 -0.07 0.67 -0.51
C VAL A 281 -0.04 2.04 -1.20
N ARG A 282 0.10 2.05 -2.52
CA ARG A 282 0.08 3.27 -3.33
C ARG A 282 -1.24 3.39 -4.08
N ILE A 283 -2.04 4.43 -3.80
CA ILE A 283 -3.24 4.74 -4.58
C ILE A 283 -2.85 5.65 -5.74
N LEU A 284 -3.18 5.24 -6.97
CA LEU A 284 -2.80 5.94 -8.20
C LEU A 284 -3.98 6.30 -9.11
N GLY A 285 -5.21 6.02 -8.71
CA GLY A 285 -6.37 6.33 -9.52
C GLY A 285 -7.69 5.90 -8.90
N TRP A 286 -8.76 6.06 -9.66
CA TRP A 286 -10.11 5.65 -9.29
C TRP A 286 -10.95 5.39 -10.54
N GLY A 287 -12.10 4.76 -10.35
CA GLY A 287 -13.10 4.62 -11.40
C GLY A 287 -14.36 3.95 -10.89
N VAL A 288 -15.20 3.51 -11.82
CA VAL A 288 -16.41 2.73 -11.55
C VAL A 288 -16.37 1.47 -12.41
N GLU A 289 -16.56 0.30 -11.82
CA GLU A 289 -16.63 -0.99 -12.51
C GLU A 289 -17.95 -1.68 -12.16
N ASP A 290 -18.76 -1.96 -13.18
CA ASP A 290 -20.10 -2.54 -13.04
C ASP A 290 -20.97 -1.82 -11.98
N GLY A 291 -20.90 -0.49 -11.97
CA GLY A 291 -21.62 0.37 -11.01
C GLY A 291 -20.98 0.48 -9.62
N THR A 292 -19.83 -0.18 -9.38
CA THR A 292 -19.12 -0.16 -8.10
C THR A 292 -17.95 0.83 -8.14
N PRO A 293 -17.95 1.89 -7.33
CA PRO A 293 -16.83 2.83 -7.26
C PRO A 293 -15.60 2.19 -6.60
N TYR A 294 -14.42 2.44 -7.15
CA TYR A 294 -13.18 1.88 -6.64
C TYR A 294 -12.01 2.87 -6.62
N TRP A 295 -11.02 2.57 -5.78
CA TRP A 295 -9.65 3.06 -5.85
C TRP A 295 -8.78 2.09 -6.65
N LEU A 296 -7.93 2.60 -7.55
CA LEU A 296 -6.90 1.83 -8.25
C LEU A 296 -5.61 1.89 -7.44
N VAL A 297 -5.10 0.72 -7.06
CA VAL A 297 -4.04 0.60 -6.06
C VAL A 297 -2.93 -0.33 -6.55
N GLY A 298 -1.68 0.12 -6.41
CA GLY A 298 -0.49 -0.70 -6.61
C GLY A 298 -0.09 -1.37 -5.30
N ASN A 299 0.12 -2.69 -5.34
CA ASN A 299 0.60 -3.48 -4.21
C ASN A 299 2.13 -3.63 -4.25
N SER A 300 2.72 -4.12 -3.17
CA SER A 300 4.17 -4.34 -3.00
C SER A 300 4.52 -5.83 -2.90
N TRP A 301 3.69 -6.70 -3.47
CA TRP A 301 3.85 -8.17 -3.49
C TRP A 301 4.08 -8.69 -4.91
N ASN A 302 4.83 -7.93 -5.72
CA ASN A 302 5.20 -8.32 -7.07
C ASN A 302 4.02 -8.40 -8.07
N THR A 303 4.32 -8.61 -9.34
CA THR A 303 3.35 -8.55 -10.45
C THR A 303 2.51 -9.81 -10.61
N ASP A 304 2.90 -10.92 -10.00
CA ASP A 304 2.18 -12.20 -10.06
C ASP A 304 0.99 -12.26 -9.08
N TRP A 305 0.89 -11.31 -8.16
CA TRP A 305 -0.26 -11.14 -7.28
C TRP A 305 -1.40 -10.37 -7.97
N GLY A 306 -2.64 -10.79 -7.75
CA GLY A 306 -3.81 -10.00 -8.14
C GLY A 306 -3.89 -9.74 -9.64
N ASP A 307 -4.14 -8.49 -10.02
CA ASP A 307 -4.20 -8.05 -11.41
C ASP A 307 -2.88 -7.37 -11.81
N SER A 308 -1.89 -8.18 -12.16
CA SER A 308 -0.54 -7.71 -12.51
C SER A 308 0.14 -6.89 -11.41
N GLY A 309 -0.10 -7.23 -10.14
CA GLY A 309 0.36 -6.50 -8.95
C GLY A 309 -0.55 -5.35 -8.51
N PHE A 310 -1.59 -5.04 -9.28
CA PHE A 310 -2.60 -4.05 -8.94
C PHE A 310 -3.84 -4.71 -8.34
N PHE A 311 -4.65 -3.89 -7.66
CA PHE A 311 -5.99 -4.26 -7.26
C PHE A 311 -6.91 -3.04 -7.24
N LYS A 312 -8.21 -3.32 -7.17
CA LYS A 312 -9.24 -2.31 -6.94
C LYS A 312 -9.91 -2.59 -5.61
N ILE A 313 -10.19 -1.55 -4.83
CA ILE A 313 -10.88 -1.65 -3.53
C ILE A 313 -12.01 -0.63 -3.48
N LEU A 314 -13.11 -0.98 -2.81
CA LEU A 314 -14.29 -0.13 -2.68
C LEU A 314 -13.95 1.28 -2.18
N ARG A 315 -14.40 2.29 -2.94
CA ARG A 315 -14.21 3.72 -2.66
C ARG A 315 -15.48 4.36 -2.11
N GLY A 316 -15.31 5.40 -1.28
CA GLY A 316 -16.38 6.25 -0.75
C GLY A 316 -17.04 5.72 0.53
N GLN A 317 -16.46 4.67 1.12
CA GLN A 317 -16.98 4.04 2.34
C GLN A 317 -15.90 3.80 3.40
N ASP A 318 -14.70 4.36 3.20
CA ASP A 318 -13.52 4.06 4.02
C ASP A 318 -13.34 2.55 4.26
N HIS A 319 -13.55 1.76 3.19
CA HIS A 319 -13.62 0.31 3.29
C HIS A 319 -12.28 -0.25 3.77
N CYS A 320 -12.29 -1.06 4.83
CA CYS A 320 -11.09 -1.53 5.53
C CYS A 320 -10.16 -0.40 6.05
N GLY A 321 -10.64 0.84 6.13
CA GLY A 321 -9.85 2.01 6.54
C GLY A 321 -8.98 2.63 5.44
N ILE A 322 -9.18 2.26 4.15
CA ILE A 322 -8.33 2.69 3.04
C ILE A 322 -8.27 4.22 2.84
N GLU A 323 -9.27 4.97 3.32
CA GLU A 323 -9.36 6.43 3.22
C GLU A 323 -8.95 7.13 4.52
N SER A 324 -8.67 6.37 5.59
CA SER A 324 -8.37 6.89 6.92
C SER A 324 -6.91 7.33 7.11
N GLU A 325 -5.97 6.67 6.43
CA GLU A 325 -4.52 6.89 6.60
C GLU A 325 -3.83 7.25 5.28
N ILE A 326 -4.26 8.36 4.68
CA ILE A 326 -3.64 8.90 3.48
C ILE A 326 -2.53 9.89 3.84
N VAL A 327 -1.32 9.61 3.36
CA VAL A 327 -0.14 10.49 3.52
C VAL A 327 0.50 10.78 2.17
N ALA A 328 1.03 12.00 2.07
CA ALA A 328 1.61 12.53 0.85
C ALA A 328 2.61 13.64 1.19
N GLY A 329 3.21 14.21 0.14
CA GLY A 329 4.19 15.27 0.28
C GLY A 329 4.58 15.87 -1.07
N LEU A 330 5.28 17.00 -1.05
CA LEU A 330 5.78 17.66 -2.24
C LEU A 330 7.31 17.58 -2.30
N PRO A 331 7.91 17.17 -3.42
CA PRO A 331 9.37 17.15 -3.58
C PRO A 331 9.91 18.57 -3.64
N CYS A 332 11.14 18.76 -3.15
CA CYS A 332 11.87 20.01 -3.35
C CYS A 332 12.42 20.10 -4.78
N THR A 333 11.59 20.49 -5.74
CA THR A 333 11.94 20.51 -7.18
C THR A 333 13.14 21.41 -7.50
N GLU A 334 13.34 22.49 -6.74
CA GLU A 334 14.51 23.38 -6.82
C GLU A 334 15.86 22.65 -6.70
N GLN A 335 15.91 21.47 -6.06
CA GLN A 335 17.14 20.69 -5.95
C GLN A 335 17.61 20.13 -7.30
N TYR A 336 16.72 20.01 -8.28
CA TYR A 336 17.00 19.46 -9.60
C TYR A 336 17.43 20.54 -10.60
N TRP A 337 16.83 21.72 -10.53
CA TRP A 337 17.16 22.84 -11.42
C TRP A 337 18.55 23.43 -11.18
N LYS A 338 19.14 23.19 -10.00
CA LYS A 338 20.52 23.55 -9.70
C LYS A 338 21.56 22.59 -10.32
N ARG A 339 21.12 21.46 -10.87
CA ARG A 339 21.98 20.39 -11.41
C ARG A 339 21.95 20.29 -12.94
N ILE A 340 21.04 21.01 -13.59
CA ILE A 340 20.90 21.13 -15.05
C ILE A 340 21.56 22.43 -15.49
#